data_AF-A0A2N1UTF7-F1
#
_entry.id   AF-A0A2N1UTF7-F1
#
_cell.length_a   1.000
_cell.length_b   1.000
_cell.length_c   1.000
_cell.angle_alpha   90.00
_cell.angle_beta   90.00
_cell.angle_gamma   90.00
#
_symmetry.space_group_name_H-M   'P 1'
#
loop_
_entity.id
_entity.type
_entity.pdbx_description
1 polymer ?
#
loop_
_entity_poly.entity_id
_entity_poly.type
_entity_poly.pdbx_seq_one_letter_code
_entity_poly.pdbx_strand_id
1 'polypeptide(L)'
;MAYPEPDHQIPCIIENGIVYGMKDIYRIVRDMGHVRYSEIVNHEVVSRGEGYIMSVVANQQSATIIANQRLYLNVCGFEYMRISSQDDGNVHFDLVHPYRTLRLTPVPDAGGEEALENKTQRYEDYDPFEQEDYAEIQLDDDDETMDGD
;
A
#
# COMPACT_ATOMS: atom_id res chain seq x y z
N MET A 1 33.19 2.03 26.57
CA MET A 1 31.80 2.52 26.38
C MET A 1 30.99 1.33 25.92
N ALA A 2 30.01 0.89 26.71
CA ALA A 2 29.09 -0.17 26.31
C ALA A 2 27.94 0.51 25.56
N TYR A 3 27.70 0.10 24.31
CA TYR A 3 26.51 0.52 23.59
C TYR A 3 25.32 -0.15 24.29
N PRO A 4 24.27 0.59 24.69
CA PRO A 4 23.05 -0.05 25.14
C PRO A 4 22.57 -0.98 24.03
N GLU A 5 22.22 -2.22 24.37
CA GLU A 5 21.64 -3.14 23.40
C GLU A 5 20.37 -2.47 22.81
N PRO A 6 20.23 -2.40 21.48
CA PRO A 6 19.15 -1.64 20.89
C PRO A 6 17.85 -2.42 21.05
N ASP A 7 17.12 -2.13 22.12
CA ASP A 7 15.67 -2.31 22.16
C ASP A 7 15.09 -1.45 21.03
N HIS A 8 14.69 -2.11 19.94
CA HIS A 8 13.94 -1.54 18.83
C HIS A 8 14.71 -0.56 17.91
N GLN A 9 15.65 -1.08 17.11
CA GLN A 9 16.20 -0.31 15.99
C GLN A 9 15.16 -0.18 14.86
N ILE A 10 14.69 1.04 14.61
CA ILE A 10 13.84 1.33 13.44
C ILE A 10 14.65 1.05 12.17
N PRO A 11 14.15 0.23 11.22
CA PRO A 11 14.88 -0.11 10.02
C PRO A 11 15.08 1.12 9.12
N CYS A 12 16.28 1.25 8.56
CA CYS A 12 16.62 2.25 7.55
C CYS A 12 16.93 1.51 6.24
N ILE A 13 16.14 1.77 5.20
CA ILE A 13 16.29 1.13 3.88
C ILE A 13 16.72 2.21 2.88
N ILE A 14 17.85 1.99 2.21
CA ILE A 14 18.39 2.88 1.19
C ILE A 14 18.52 2.09 -0.11
N GLU A 15 17.73 2.47 -1.11
CA GLU A 15 17.72 1.95 -2.50
C GLU A 15 17.40 0.46 -2.70
N ASN A 16 17.76 -0.39 -1.75
CA ASN A 16 17.62 -1.83 -1.82
C ASN A 16 17.17 -2.37 -0.46
N GLY A 17 16.13 -3.19 -0.44
CA GLY A 17 15.65 -3.80 0.80
C GLY A 17 14.28 -4.44 0.66
N ILE A 18 13.78 -4.96 1.78
CA ILE A 18 12.47 -5.57 1.88
C ILE A 18 11.67 -4.80 2.94
N VAL A 19 10.45 -4.39 2.57
CA VAL A 19 9.49 -3.72 3.44
C VAL A 19 8.37 -4.71 3.73
N TYR A 20 8.20 -5.07 5.01
CA TYR A 20 7.10 -5.91 5.48
C TYR A 20 5.95 -5.10 6.10
N GLY A 21 6.23 -3.87 6.55
CA GLY A 21 5.24 -3.01 7.20
C GLY A 21 4.18 -2.56 6.21
N MET A 22 2.94 -3.04 6.35
CA MET A 22 1.84 -2.71 5.43
C MET A 22 1.58 -1.20 5.33
N LYS A 23 1.72 -0.47 6.45
CA LYS A 23 1.65 1.01 6.50
C LYS A 23 2.71 1.67 5.62
N ASP A 24 3.94 1.16 5.66
CA ASP A 24 5.04 1.69 4.88
C ASP A 24 4.88 1.36 3.39
N ILE A 25 4.47 0.13 3.06
CA ILE A 25 4.13 -0.28 1.69
C ILE A 25 3.04 0.64 1.13
N TYR A 26 1.95 0.83 1.87
CA TYR A 26 0.85 1.72 1.49
C TYR A 26 1.34 3.13 1.17
N ARG A 27 2.11 3.74 2.09
CA ARG A 27 2.64 5.10 1.93
C ARG A 27 3.52 5.21 0.69
N ILE A 28 4.45 4.28 0.52
CA ILE A 28 5.38 4.26 -0.63
C ILE A 28 4.61 4.14 -1.95
N VAL A 29 3.66 3.20 -2.07
CA VAL A 29 2.89 3.01 -3.31
C VAL A 29 2.03 4.22 -3.63
N ARG A 30 1.35 4.80 -2.63
CA ARG A 30 0.45 5.93 -2.81
C ARG A 30 1.17 7.14 -3.42
N ASP A 31 2.41 7.35 -3.04
CA ASP A 31 3.17 8.55 -3.41
C ASP A 31 3.84 8.41 -4.80
N MET A 32 3.77 7.25 -5.47
CA MET A 32 4.44 7.04 -6.78
C MET A 32 3.76 7.73 -7.96
N GLY A 33 2.43 7.92 -7.93
CA GLY A 33 1.68 8.56 -9.02
C GLY A 33 1.85 7.91 -10.40
N HIS A 34 2.73 8.50 -11.21
CA HIS A 34 3.22 8.10 -12.55
C HIS A 34 3.93 6.75 -12.61
N VAL A 35 3.39 5.62 -13.11
CA VAL A 35 4.17 4.36 -13.11
C VAL A 35 4.10 3.53 -14.40
N ARG A 36 5.22 2.89 -14.73
CA ARG A 36 5.27 1.68 -15.57
C ARG A 36 5.07 0.46 -14.68
N TYR A 37 4.23 -0.48 -15.12
CA TYR A 37 3.95 -1.71 -14.39
C TYR A 37 4.25 -2.94 -15.24
N SER A 38 4.67 -4.02 -14.58
CA SER A 38 4.69 -5.36 -15.18
C SER A 38 4.20 -6.42 -14.21
N GLU A 39 3.35 -7.31 -14.71
CA GLU A 39 2.97 -8.53 -14.00
C GLU A 39 3.95 -9.64 -14.34
N ILE A 40 4.52 -10.26 -13.31
CA ILE A 40 5.51 -11.32 -13.40
C ILE A 40 4.91 -12.57 -12.75
N VAL A 41 4.79 -13.66 -13.51
CA VAL A 41 4.27 -14.95 -13.05
C VAL A 41 5.30 -16.02 -13.43
N ASN A 42 5.69 -16.87 -12.49
CA ASN A 42 6.73 -17.89 -12.70
C ASN A 42 8.03 -17.33 -13.33
N HIS A 43 8.45 -16.14 -12.89
CA HIS A 43 9.62 -15.41 -13.40
C HIS A 43 9.53 -14.91 -14.85
N GLU A 44 8.37 -15.04 -15.50
CA GLU A 44 8.12 -14.50 -16.83
C GLU A 44 7.22 -13.27 -16.77
N VAL A 45 7.55 -12.25 -17.58
CA VAL A 45 6.70 -11.06 -17.73
C VAL A 45 5.52 -11.43 -18.61
N VAL A 46 4.33 -11.50 -18.02
CA VAL A 46 3.09 -11.88 -18.74
C VAL A 46 2.29 -10.67 -19.21
N SER A 47 2.45 -9.52 -18.55
CA SER A 47 1.79 -8.28 -18.91
C SER A 47 2.66 -7.07 -18.55
N ARG A 48 2.54 -6.00 -19.33
CA ARG A 48 3.22 -4.72 -19.07
C ARG A 48 2.40 -3.54 -19.58
N GLY A 49 2.57 -2.40 -18.95
CA GLY A 49 1.95 -1.15 -19.38
C GLY A 49 2.43 0.04 -18.58
N GLU A 50 1.73 1.15 -18.75
CA GLU A 50 1.97 2.42 -18.11
C GLU A 50 0.64 3.01 -17.65
N GLY A 51 0.62 3.73 -16.53
CA GLY A 51 -0.61 4.26 -15.98
C GLY A 51 -0.45 4.97 -14.64
N TYR A 52 -1.52 5.59 -14.18
CA TYR A 52 -1.55 6.37 -12.95
C TYR A 52 -2.13 5.56 -11.80
N ILE A 53 -1.50 5.65 -10.64
CA ILE A 53 -2.09 5.20 -9.39
C ILE A 53 -3.21 6.15 -9.01
N MET A 54 -4.44 5.63 -9.06
CA MET A 54 -5.66 6.38 -8.76
C MET A 54 -6.06 6.24 -7.30
N SER A 55 -5.82 5.07 -6.71
CA SER A 55 -6.14 4.77 -5.31
C SER A 55 -5.26 3.64 -4.82
N VAL A 56 -4.90 3.73 -3.53
CA VAL A 56 -4.27 2.64 -2.78
C VAL A 56 -5.15 2.38 -1.56
N VAL A 57 -5.41 1.11 -1.27
CA VAL A 57 -6.19 0.67 -0.11
C VAL A 57 -5.46 -0.45 0.62
N ALA A 58 -5.78 -0.65 1.89
CA ALA A 58 -5.30 -1.75 2.72
C ALA A 58 -6.50 -2.49 3.33
N ASN A 59 -7.33 -3.13 2.50
CA ASN A 59 -8.59 -3.76 2.90
C ASN A 59 -8.66 -5.20 2.38
N GLN A 60 -8.99 -6.19 3.21
CA GLN A 60 -9.09 -7.60 2.80
C GLN A 60 -10.19 -7.88 1.76
N GLN A 61 -11.18 -7.02 1.62
CA GLN A 61 -12.34 -7.22 0.74
C GLN A 61 -12.17 -6.59 -0.66
N SER A 62 -11.13 -5.78 -0.87
CA SER A 62 -10.90 -5.06 -2.13
C SER A 62 -9.93 -5.81 -3.05
N ALA A 63 -10.09 -5.69 -4.37
CA ALA A 63 -9.15 -6.26 -5.33
C ALA A 63 -8.14 -5.21 -5.83
N THR A 64 -6.96 -5.68 -6.27
CA THR A 64 -6.07 -4.87 -7.13
C THR A 64 -6.58 -4.94 -8.56
N ILE A 65 -6.80 -3.77 -9.19
CA ILE A 65 -7.34 -3.63 -10.53
C ILE A 65 -6.45 -2.70 -11.34
N ILE A 66 -6.00 -3.18 -12.51
CA ILE A 66 -5.26 -2.38 -13.48
C ILE A 66 -6.05 -2.43 -14.80
N ALA A 67 -6.65 -1.31 -15.17
CA ALA A 67 -7.46 -1.22 -16.38
C ALA A 67 -7.41 0.20 -16.95
N ASN A 68 -7.38 0.32 -18.29
CA ASN A 68 -7.37 1.62 -18.98
C ASN A 68 -6.31 2.60 -18.43
N GLN A 69 -5.09 2.11 -18.20
CA GLN A 69 -3.97 2.91 -17.68
C GLN A 69 -4.26 3.54 -16.30
N ARG A 70 -5.19 2.95 -15.53
CA ARG A 70 -5.53 3.33 -14.16
C ARG A 70 -5.29 2.15 -13.23
N LEU A 71 -4.54 2.40 -12.16
CA LEU A 71 -4.19 1.42 -11.16
C LEU A 71 -4.94 1.73 -9.86
N TYR A 72 -5.72 0.76 -9.39
CA TYR A 72 -6.35 0.73 -8.08
C TYR A 72 -5.69 -0.42 -7.32
N LEU A 73 -4.84 -0.10 -6.34
CA LEU A 73 -3.96 -1.07 -5.72
C LEU A 73 -4.45 -1.41 -4.32
N ASN A 74 -4.58 -2.69 -4.02
CA ASN A 74 -4.77 -3.16 -2.66
C ASN A 74 -3.46 -3.78 -2.14
N VAL A 75 -2.84 -3.14 -1.15
CA VAL A 75 -1.55 -3.61 -0.61
C VAL A 75 -1.68 -4.90 0.20
N CYS A 76 -2.87 -5.19 0.75
CA CYS A 76 -3.15 -6.45 1.47
C CYS A 76 -3.09 -7.69 0.56
N GLY A 77 -3.07 -7.52 -0.76
CA GLY A 77 -2.88 -8.62 -1.71
C GLY A 77 -1.43 -9.09 -1.89
N PHE A 78 -0.49 -8.53 -1.11
CA PHE A 78 0.95 -8.80 -1.22
C PHE A 78 1.54 -9.05 0.17
N GLU A 79 2.55 -9.93 0.23
CA GLU A 79 3.21 -10.32 1.48
C GLU A 79 4.29 -9.31 1.91
N TYR A 80 4.98 -8.72 0.93
CA TYR A 80 6.00 -7.71 1.16
C TYR A 80 6.25 -6.91 -0.12
N MET A 81 6.94 -5.79 0.05
CA MET A 81 7.52 -5.03 -1.05
C MET A 81 9.04 -5.23 -1.06
N ARG A 82 9.63 -5.47 -2.23
CA ARG A 82 11.08 -5.41 -2.43
C ARG A 82 11.42 -4.16 -3.23
N ILE A 83 12.42 -3.42 -2.75
CA ILE A 83 13.01 -2.28 -3.45
C ILE A 83 14.32 -2.75 -4.06
N SER A 84 14.54 -2.46 -5.34
CA SER A 84 15.77 -2.82 -6.03
C SER A 84 16.15 -1.76 -7.06
N SER A 85 17.35 -1.22 -6.94
CA SER A 85 17.97 -0.34 -7.94
C SER A 85 18.62 -1.15 -9.05
N GLN A 86 18.43 -0.75 -10.31
CA GLN A 86 19.22 -1.24 -11.43
C GLN A 86 20.46 -0.37 -11.68
N ASP A 87 21.43 -0.90 -12.42
CA ASP A 87 22.67 -0.21 -12.79
C ASP A 87 22.44 1.08 -13.60
N ASP A 88 21.24 1.24 -14.19
CA ASP A 88 20.82 2.43 -14.93
C ASP A 88 20.24 3.54 -14.02
N GLY A 89 20.23 3.32 -12.70
CA GLY A 89 19.71 4.26 -11.70
C GLY A 89 18.19 4.18 -11.51
N ASN A 90 17.48 3.31 -12.24
CA ASN A 90 16.05 3.12 -12.03
C ASN A 90 15.80 2.25 -10.81
N VAL A 91 14.91 2.71 -9.93
CA VAL A 91 14.43 1.92 -8.79
C VAL A 91 13.12 1.26 -9.15
N HIS A 92 13.06 -0.05 -8.96
CA HIS A 92 11.85 -0.84 -9.09
C HIS A 92 11.32 -1.26 -7.72
N PHE A 93 9.99 -1.31 -7.63
CA PHE A 93 9.26 -1.72 -6.44
C PHE A 93 8.43 -2.96 -6.78
N ASP A 94 8.84 -4.10 -6.24
CA ASP A 94 8.19 -5.39 -6.45
C ASP A 94 7.23 -5.67 -5.29
N LEU A 95 5.93 -5.60 -5.57
CA LEU A 95 4.87 -6.07 -4.67
C LEU A 95 4.73 -7.59 -4.87
N VAL A 96 5.15 -8.36 -3.88
CA VAL A 96 5.32 -9.82 -4.01
C VAL A 96 4.14 -10.58 -3.40
N HIS A 97 3.61 -11.53 -4.16
CA HIS A 97 2.65 -12.54 -3.73
C HIS A 97 3.20 -13.93 -4.10
N PRO A 98 2.84 -15.03 -3.41
CA PRO A 98 3.41 -16.36 -3.67
C PRO A 98 3.37 -16.83 -5.13
N TYR A 99 2.37 -16.38 -5.90
CA TYR A 99 2.16 -16.80 -7.29
C TYR A 99 2.43 -15.71 -8.34
N ARG A 100 2.65 -14.47 -7.93
CA ARG A 100 2.85 -13.34 -8.86
C ARG A 100 3.60 -12.20 -8.21
N THR A 101 4.28 -11.40 -9.02
CA THR A 101 4.87 -10.12 -8.59
C THR A 101 4.32 -9.00 -9.47
N LEU A 102 3.83 -7.95 -8.84
CA LEU A 102 3.53 -6.69 -9.52
C LEU A 102 4.73 -5.77 -9.34
N ARG A 103 5.47 -5.54 -10.41
CA ARG A 103 6.59 -4.59 -10.43
C ARG A 103 6.08 -3.22 -10.83
N LEU A 104 6.43 -2.20 -10.05
CA LEU A 104 6.16 -0.80 -10.32
C LEU A 104 7.48 -0.04 -10.52
N THR A 105 7.50 0.85 -11.51
CA THR A 105 8.63 1.75 -11.77
C THR A 105 8.09 3.16 -11.92
N PRO A 106 8.42 4.09 -11.02
CA PRO A 106 8.06 5.48 -11.18
C PRO A 106 8.54 6.03 -12.52
N VAL A 107 7.67 6.76 -13.20
CA VAL A 107 7.99 7.50 -14.42
C VAL A 107 8.17 8.96 -14.00
N PRO A 108 9.33 9.58 -14.24
CA PRO A 108 9.52 10.99 -13.97
C PRO A 108 8.48 11.80 -14.76
N ASP A 109 7.71 12.64 -14.08
CA ASP A 109 6.78 13.53 -14.77
C ASP A 109 7.59 14.54 -15.62
N ALA A 110 7.24 14.67 -16.90
CA ALA A 110 7.91 15.58 -17.82
C ALA A 110 7.60 17.07 -17.55
N GLY A 111 6.67 17.36 -16.64
CA GLY A 111 6.38 18.68 -16.11
C GLY A 111 6.81 18.71 -14.64
N GLY A 112 7.64 19.69 -14.29
CA GLY A 112 8.25 19.80 -12.97
C GLY A 112 7.26 19.79 -11.80
N GLU A 113 7.85 19.75 -10.61
CA GLU A 113 7.33 19.52 -9.25
C GLU A 113 6.00 20.21 -8.85
N GLU A 114 5.44 21.09 -9.68
CA GLU A 114 4.21 21.85 -9.47
C GLU A 114 2.90 21.03 -9.60
N ALA A 115 2.93 19.83 -10.21
CA ALA A 115 1.73 19.00 -10.41
C ALA A 115 1.36 18.13 -9.19
N LEU A 116 2.29 17.90 -8.26
CA LEU A 116 2.06 17.09 -7.06
C LEU A 116 1.23 17.84 -6.00
N GLU A 117 1.38 19.16 -5.90
CA GLU A 117 0.71 19.96 -4.86
C GLU A 117 -0.82 20.03 -5.02
N ASN A 118 -1.35 19.88 -6.24
CA ASN A 118 -2.79 19.99 -6.50
C ASN A 118 -3.61 18.71 -6.25
N LYS A 119 -2.97 17.54 -6.06
CA LYS A 119 -3.69 16.28 -5.75
C LYS A 119 -3.83 16.00 -4.25
N THR A 120 -3.02 16.65 -3.41
CA THR A 120 -3.01 16.42 -1.96
C THR A 120 -4.23 17.01 -1.24
N GLN A 121 -5.00 17.92 -1.86
CA GLN A 121 -6.04 18.69 -1.16
C GLN A 121 -7.46 18.08 -1.13
N ARG A 122 -7.69 16.80 -1.48
CA ARG A 122 -9.09 16.29 -1.55
C ARG A 122 -9.39 14.87 -1.10
N TYR A 123 -8.59 14.31 -0.20
CA TYR A 123 -9.02 13.16 0.62
C TYR A 123 -8.64 13.46 2.06
N GLU A 124 -9.62 13.97 2.81
CA GLU A 124 -9.51 14.18 4.26
C GLU A 124 -9.18 12.86 4.96
N ASP A 125 -8.19 12.90 5.86
CA ASP A 125 -8.10 12.20 7.16
C ASP A 125 -8.50 10.72 7.30
N TYR A 126 -8.55 9.94 6.22
CA TYR A 126 -8.77 8.49 6.31
C TYR A 126 -7.44 7.77 6.54
N ASP A 127 -7.13 7.39 7.78
CA ASP A 127 -6.11 6.36 8.06
C ASP A 127 -6.74 4.97 7.82
N PRO A 128 -6.41 4.26 6.73
CA PRO A 128 -6.95 2.93 6.45
C PRO A 128 -6.54 1.87 7.49
N PHE A 129 -5.71 2.23 8.46
CA PHE A 129 -5.25 1.37 9.54
C PHE A 129 -5.73 1.80 10.93
N GLU A 130 -6.57 2.83 11.05
CA GLU A 130 -7.36 2.99 12.26
C GLU A 130 -8.42 1.89 12.29
N GLN A 131 -8.47 1.14 13.40
CA GLN A 131 -9.51 0.15 13.63
C GLN A 131 -10.84 0.91 13.66
N GLU A 132 -11.76 0.56 12.77
CA GLU A 132 -13.18 0.91 12.97
C GLU A 132 -13.60 0.24 14.28
N ASP A 133 -13.49 0.97 15.40
CA ASP A 133 -14.23 0.66 16.61
C ASP A 133 -15.70 0.83 16.23
N TYR A 134 -16.31 -0.23 15.71
CA TYR A 134 -17.76 -0.33 15.64
C TYR A 134 -18.24 -0.12 17.07
N ALA A 135 -18.81 1.05 17.35
CA ALA A 135 -19.44 1.33 18.63
C ALA A 135 -20.35 0.14 18.93
N GLU A 136 -20.02 -0.62 19.98
CA GLU A 136 -20.91 -1.67 20.48
C GLU A 136 -22.25 -0.99 20.78
N ILE A 137 -23.24 -1.25 19.94
CA ILE A 137 -24.62 -0.86 20.22
C ILE A 137 -25.01 -1.73 21.41
N GLN A 138 -24.89 -1.19 22.63
CA GLN A 138 -25.54 -1.79 23.77
C GLN A 138 -27.04 -1.66 23.50
N LEU A 139 -27.64 -2.78 23.11
CA LEU A 139 -29.07 -2.94 23.17
C LEU A 139 -29.39 -3.00 24.66
N ASP A 140 -30.05 -1.97 25.17
CA ASP A 140 -30.65 -2.00 26.49
C ASP A 140 -31.71 -3.12 26.49
N ASP A 141 -31.29 -4.33 26.83
CA ASP A 141 -32.18 -5.39 27.27
C ASP A 141 -32.62 -5.04 28.70
N ASP A 142 -33.58 -4.12 28.81
CA ASP A 142 -34.36 -3.97 30.04
C ASP A 142 -35.36 -5.15 30.10
N ASP A 143 -34.92 -6.20 30.79
CA ASP A 143 -35.76 -7.26 31.36
C ASP A 143 -36.80 -6.65 32.31
N GLU A 144 -38.10 -6.87 32.08
CA GLU A 144 -39.06 -7.03 33.18
C GLU A 144 -39.97 -8.22 32.90
N THR A 145 -39.56 -9.37 33.41
CA THR A 145 -40.46 -10.45 33.81
C THR A 145 -41.37 -9.94 34.94
N MET A 146 -42.67 -9.84 34.70
CA MET A 146 -43.68 -9.74 35.77
C MET A 146 -44.47 -11.05 35.82
N ASP A 147 -44.17 -11.85 36.85
CA ASP A 147 -44.98 -12.96 37.33
C ASP A 147 -46.39 -12.48 37.73
N GLY A 148 -47.35 -13.40 37.61
CA GLY A 148 -48.79 -13.09 37.61
C GLY A 148 -49.48 -12.90 38.97
N ASP A 149 -50.77 -12.63 38.85
CA ASP A 149 -51.84 -12.96 39.81
C ASP A 149 -53.16 -13.16 39.02
#